data_AF-U2STY9-F1
#
_entry.id   AF-U2STY9-F1
#
_cell.length_a   1.000
_cell.length_b   1.000
_cell.length_c   1.000
_cell.angle_alpha   90.00
_cell.angle_beta   90.00
_cell.angle_gamma   90.00
#
_symmetry.space_group_name_H-M   'P 1'
#
loop_
_entity.id
_entity.type
_entity.pdbx_description
1 polymer ?
#
loop_
_entity_poly.entity_id
_entity_poly.type
_entity_poly.pdbx_seq_one_letter_code
_entity_poly.pdbx_strand_id
1 'polypeptide(L)'
;MSAGLEIQLIAILVAGACSILGVFLVLKSMAMVSDAITHTILLGIVLAFFIVHDLNSPLLIIGAGIVGVLTVYLVELLNSTRLLKEDSAIGIVFPLLFSMAVILISKYTKNVHLDVDSVLLGELAFAPFNRIEIFGFSVAKSLVSIFIIFIVNFLFITIFFKELKISTFDKALAVTLGMQPVLVHYILMSLVSVTAVTSFGAVGSILVVAFMIGPPITAYLLTNKLKEMIALSLLIGAVASVIGYNMAILFDVSIAGSIALIIGVLFIVVLILSPKSGLISTIKRKRNQKLEFSVKILLIHIANHMNTPQETDECGVDTLEYHLRWEKMFLNKVLKKAMDKKLIYIENRIFKLSDKGKEYLI
;
A
#
# COMPACT_ATOMS: atom_id res chain seq x y z
N MET A 1 12.00 20.93 24.62
CA MET A 1 12.38 20.25 23.36
C MET A 1 12.30 21.28 22.24
N SER A 2 13.12 21.21 21.19
CA SER A 2 12.95 22.11 20.04
C SER A 2 11.61 21.79 19.35
N ALA A 3 10.84 22.81 18.95
CA ALA A 3 9.54 22.62 18.29
C ALA A 3 9.64 21.72 17.05
N GLY A 4 10.76 21.77 16.33
CA GLY A 4 10.98 20.90 15.18
C GLY A 4 11.18 19.43 15.53
N LEU A 5 11.85 19.13 16.65
CA LEU A 5 11.98 17.75 17.13
C LEU A 5 10.63 17.19 17.60
N GLU A 6 9.79 18.03 18.22
CA GLU A 6 8.42 17.64 18.59
C GLU A 6 7.60 17.25 17.35
N ILE A 7 7.64 18.07 16.29
CA ILE A 7 6.93 17.79 15.04
C ILE A 7 7.40 16.47 14.41
N GLN A 8 8.72 16.26 14.31
CA GLN A 8 9.27 15.02 13.76
C GLN A 8 8.85 13.79 14.57
N LEU A 9 8.88 13.88 15.91
CA LEU A 9 8.46 12.78 16.79
C LEU A 9 6.97 12.47 16.62
N ILE A 10 6.12 13.49 16.55
CA ILE A 10 4.69 13.32 16.28
C ILE A 10 4.51 12.63 14.93
N ALA A 11 5.17 13.11 13.87
CA ALA A 11 5.07 12.53 12.54
C ALA A 11 5.56 11.07 12.50
N ILE A 12 6.64 10.71 13.21
CA ILE A 12 7.14 9.34 13.30
C ILE A 12 6.16 8.44 14.05
N LEU A 13 5.57 8.91 15.16
CA LEU A 13 4.60 8.14 15.93
C LEU A 13 3.30 7.93 15.16
N VAL A 14 2.82 8.96 14.46
CA VAL A 14 1.64 8.87 13.58
C VAL A 14 1.92 7.92 12.44
N ALA A 15 3.07 8.06 11.77
CA ALA A 15 3.51 7.11 10.75
C ALA A 15 3.50 5.69 11.30
N GLY A 16 4.03 5.48 12.51
CA GLY A 16 4.02 4.19 13.18
C GLY A 16 2.63 3.62 13.43
N ALA A 17 1.74 4.43 14.02
CA ALA A 17 0.40 4.01 14.41
C ALA A 17 -0.45 3.66 13.18
N CYS A 18 -0.34 4.45 12.10
CA CYS A 18 -1.03 4.21 10.84
C CYS A 18 -0.41 3.04 10.06
N SER A 19 0.90 3.03 9.83
CA SER A 19 1.56 2.03 8.99
C SER A 19 1.41 0.60 9.51
N ILE A 20 1.36 0.41 10.83
CA ILE A 20 1.15 -0.90 11.47
C ILE A 20 -0.21 -1.51 11.06
N LEU A 21 -1.29 -0.74 11.15
CA LEU A 21 -2.63 -1.18 10.73
C LEU A 21 -2.74 -1.21 9.20
N GLY A 22 -2.11 -0.24 8.54
CA GLY A 22 -2.09 -0.08 7.09
C GLY A 22 -1.53 -1.29 6.33
N VAL A 23 -0.57 -2.02 6.90
CA VAL A 23 -0.10 -3.30 6.35
C VAL A 23 -1.24 -4.29 6.15
N PHE A 24 -2.14 -4.42 7.13
CA PHE A 24 -3.28 -5.32 7.02
C PHE A 24 -4.36 -4.79 6.08
N LEU A 25 -4.56 -3.47 6.01
CA LEU A 25 -5.48 -2.86 5.04
C LEU A 25 -5.02 -3.10 3.60
N VAL A 26 -3.73 -2.90 3.31
CA VAL A 26 -3.15 -3.16 1.99
C VAL A 26 -3.26 -4.64 1.62
N LEU A 27 -2.94 -5.55 2.54
CA LEU A 27 -3.04 -6.98 2.28
C LEU A 27 -4.48 -7.49 2.09
N LYS A 28 -5.47 -6.80 2.69
CA LYS A 28 -6.90 -7.11 2.51
C LYS A 28 -7.55 -6.36 1.34
N SER A 29 -6.79 -5.55 0.59
CA SER A 29 -7.32 -4.67 -0.48
C SER A 29 -8.32 -3.62 0.02
N MET A 30 -8.22 -3.20 1.28
CA MET A 30 -9.15 -2.28 1.94
C MET A 30 -8.52 -0.89 2.18
N ALA A 31 -7.51 -0.52 1.39
CA ALA A 31 -6.77 0.72 1.58
C ALA A 31 -7.66 1.98 1.48
N MET A 32 -8.65 1.97 0.59
CA MET A 32 -9.58 3.10 0.37
C MET A 32 -10.55 3.33 1.53
N VAL A 33 -10.74 2.36 2.43
CA VAL A 33 -11.60 2.54 3.62
C VAL A 33 -11.03 3.60 4.55
N SER A 34 -9.70 3.69 4.67
CA SER A 34 -9.06 4.71 5.50
C SER A 34 -9.34 6.14 5.01
N ASP A 35 -9.41 6.33 3.71
CA ASP A 35 -9.71 7.63 3.09
C ASP A 35 -11.17 8.02 3.32
N ALA A 36 -12.09 7.08 3.13
CA ALA A 36 -13.51 7.27 3.41
C ALA A 36 -13.75 7.66 4.88
N ILE A 37 -13.15 6.95 5.84
CA ILE A 37 -13.24 7.29 7.27
C ILE A 37 -12.82 8.74 7.50
N THR A 38 -11.70 9.15 6.91
CA THR A 38 -11.11 10.47 7.12
C THR A 38 -12.08 11.61 6.75
N HIS A 39 -12.86 11.42 5.70
CA HIS A 39 -13.86 12.39 5.30
C HIS A 39 -15.20 12.26 6.04
N THR A 40 -15.64 11.05 6.40
CA THR A 40 -16.91 10.87 7.11
C THR A 40 -16.83 11.27 8.57
N ILE A 41 -15.63 11.33 9.15
CA ILE A 41 -15.38 11.87 10.49
C ILE A 41 -16.00 13.25 10.70
N LEU A 42 -16.02 14.09 9.65
CA LEU A 42 -16.61 15.42 9.73
C LEU A 42 -18.06 15.40 10.22
N LEU A 43 -18.87 14.45 9.75
CA LEU A 43 -20.25 14.30 10.22
C LEU A 43 -20.28 14.05 11.74
N GLY A 44 -19.37 13.22 12.26
CA GLY A 44 -19.28 12.93 13.69
C GLY A 44 -18.87 14.14 14.52
N ILE A 45 -17.93 14.95 14.02
CA ILE A 45 -17.50 16.20 14.66
C ILE A 45 -18.69 17.18 14.73
N VAL A 46 -19.42 17.36 13.63
CA VAL A 46 -20.56 18.30 13.56
C VAL A 46 -21.69 17.88 14.50
N LEU A 47 -22.03 16.59 14.53
CA LEU A 47 -23.07 16.08 15.42
C LEU A 47 -22.68 16.24 16.90
N ALA A 48 -21.43 15.96 17.26
CA ALA A 48 -20.94 16.16 18.62
C ALA A 48 -20.89 17.65 19.00
N PHE A 49 -20.53 18.53 18.06
CA PHE A 49 -20.53 19.97 18.28
C PHE A 49 -21.92 20.51 18.61
N PHE A 50 -22.98 20.03 17.96
CA PHE A 50 -24.36 20.45 18.31
C PHE A 50 -24.81 20.04 19.71
N ILE A 51 -24.18 19.02 20.30
CA ILE A 51 -24.52 18.59 21.66
C ILE A 51 -23.76 19.45 22.67
N VAL A 52 -22.46 19.65 22.44
CA VAL A 52 -21.56 20.24 23.46
C VAL A 52 -21.39 21.74 23.30
N HIS A 53 -21.50 22.27 22.08
CA HIS A 53 -21.22 23.66 21.72
C HIS A 53 -19.81 24.16 22.09
N ASP A 54 -18.87 23.24 22.34
CA ASP A 54 -17.46 23.54 22.64
C ASP A 54 -16.55 22.77 21.68
N LEU A 55 -15.65 23.49 21.02
CA LEU A 55 -14.67 22.98 20.06
C LEU A 55 -13.50 22.23 20.72
N ASN A 56 -13.26 22.45 22.01
CA ASN A 56 -12.15 21.82 22.73
C ASN A 56 -12.56 20.51 23.43
N SER A 57 -13.84 20.15 23.35
CA SER A 57 -14.36 19.01 24.08
C SER A 57 -13.85 17.67 23.51
N PRO A 58 -13.36 16.75 24.37
CA PRO A 58 -13.01 15.39 23.97
C PRO A 58 -14.16 14.61 23.31
N LEU A 59 -15.41 15.04 23.54
CA LEU A 59 -16.60 14.44 22.95
C LEU A 59 -16.64 14.53 21.42
N LEU A 60 -15.95 15.51 20.81
CA LEU A 60 -15.82 15.62 19.35
C LEU A 60 -15.06 14.43 18.75
N ILE A 61 -13.99 13.99 19.41
CA ILE A 61 -13.20 12.82 19.01
C ILE A 61 -14.04 11.54 19.14
N ILE A 62 -14.88 11.46 20.17
CA ILE A 62 -15.80 10.32 20.37
C ILE A 62 -16.86 10.30 19.26
N GLY A 63 -17.48 11.44 18.94
CA GLY A 63 -18.45 11.54 17.84
C GLY A 63 -17.83 11.19 16.48
N ALA A 64 -16.64 11.71 16.20
CA ALA A 64 -15.83 11.35 15.04
C ALA A 64 -15.55 9.84 14.97
N GLY A 65 -15.12 9.22 16.08
CA GLY A 65 -14.86 7.79 16.18
C GLY A 65 -16.10 6.94 15.93
N ILE A 66 -17.26 7.32 16.50
CA ILE A 66 -18.53 6.64 16.30
C ILE A 66 -18.93 6.66 14.83
N VAL A 67 -18.85 7.83 14.18
CA VAL A 67 -19.20 7.93 12.75
C VAL A 67 -18.18 7.22 11.86
N GLY A 68 -16.90 7.23 12.20
CA GLY A 68 -15.88 6.45 11.50
C GLY A 68 -16.17 4.93 11.58
N VAL A 69 -16.54 4.41 12.76
CA VAL A 69 -16.93 3.00 12.93
C VAL A 69 -18.23 2.71 12.17
N LEU A 70 -19.22 3.60 12.24
CA LEU A 70 -20.46 3.50 11.48
C LEU A 70 -20.20 3.44 9.97
N THR A 71 -19.23 4.21 9.48
CA THR A 71 -18.84 4.21 8.06
C THR A 71 -18.34 2.84 7.64
N VAL A 72 -17.42 2.25 8.40
CA VAL A 72 -16.92 0.90 8.10
C VAL A 72 -18.05 -0.13 8.18
N TYR A 73 -18.91 -0.04 9.20
CA TYR A 73 -20.04 -0.93 9.34
C TYR A 73 -21.00 -0.86 8.15
N LEU A 74 -21.33 0.34 7.66
CA LEU A 74 -22.19 0.53 6.49
C LEU A 74 -21.54 0.00 5.21
N VAL A 75 -20.24 0.25 5.01
CA VAL A 75 -19.49 -0.29 3.87
C VAL A 75 -19.50 -1.81 3.90
N GLU A 76 -19.20 -2.42 5.04
CA GLU A 76 -19.17 -3.88 5.19
C GLU A 76 -20.57 -4.49 5.06
N LEU A 77 -21.61 -3.83 5.58
CA LEU A 77 -23.00 -4.26 5.40
C LEU A 77 -23.35 -4.37 3.92
N LEU A 78 -23.03 -3.33 3.12
CA LEU A 78 -23.26 -3.34 1.69
C LEU A 78 -22.41 -4.40 0.97
N ASN A 79 -21.13 -4.52 1.34
CA ASN A 79 -20.22 -5.53 0.79
C ASN A 79 -20.71 -6.97 1.08
N SER A 80 -21.26 -7.20 2.28
CA SER A 80 -21.74 -8.50 2.74
C SER A 80 -22.94 -9.02 1.94
N THR A 81 -23.72 -8.12 1.32
CA THR A 81 -24.84 -8.49 0.44
C THR A 81 -24.39 -9.17 -0.86
N ARG A 82 -23.09 -9.06 -1.22
CA ARG A 82 -22.50 -9.52 -2.49
C ARG A 82 -23.08 -8.86 -3.75
N LEU A 83 -23.94 -7.85 -3.59
CA LEU A 83 -24.51 -7.09 -4.71
C LEU A 83 -23.56 -6.00 -5.21
N LEU A 84 -22.74 -5.46 -4.31
CA LEU A 84 -21.80 -4.38 -4.58
C LEU A 84 -20.38 -4.85 -4.23
N LYS A 85 -19.41 -4.40 -5.02
CA LYS A 85 -17.99 -4.52 -4.66
C LYS A 85 -17.66 -3.52 -3.55
N GLU A 86 -16.68 -3.85 -2.73
CA GLU A 86 -16.24 -3.02 -1.62
C GLU A 86 -15.95 -1.57 -2.04
N ASP A 87 -15.17 -1.36 -3.11
CA ASP A 87 -14.86 -0.01 -3.64
C ASP A 87 -16.13 0.78 -4.01
N SER A 88 -17.16 0.10 -4.52
CA SER A 88 -18.44 0.73 -4.86
C SER A 88 -19.25 1.08 -3.62
N ALA A 89 -19.23 0.21 -2.59
CA ALA A 89 -19.86 0.51 -1.31
C ALA A 89 -19.21 1.73 -0.64
N ILE A 90 -17.88 1.79 -0.63
CA ILE A 90 -17.11 2.95 -0.16
C ILE A 90 -17.53 4.21 -0.94
N GLY A 91 -17.56 4.12 -2.28
CA GLY A 91 -17.91 5.23 -3.17
C GLY A 91 -19.34 5.77 -3.02
N ILE A 92 -20.25 5.04 -2.38
CA ILE A 92 -21.62 5.50 -2.09
C ILE A 92 -21.73 6.02 -0.66
N VAL A 93 -21.21 5.28 0.32
CA VAL A 93 -21.33 5.62 1.75
C VAL A 93 -20.57 6.90 2.07
N PHE A 94 -19.35 7.07 1.57
CA PHE A 94 -18.54 8.25 1.86
C PHE A 94 -19.22 9.54 1.38
N PRO A 95 -19.60 9.71 0.10
CA PRO A 95 -20.23 10.95 -0.35
C PRO A 95 -21.57 11.25 0.35
N LEU A 96 -22.33 10.21 0.70
CA LEU A 96 -23.59 10.36 1.42
C LEU A 96 -23.38 10.95 2.82
N LEU A 97 -22.50 10.37 3.63
CA LEU A 97 -22.24 10.87 4.98
C LEU A 97 -21.53 12.22 4.95
N PHE A 98 -20.60 12.43 4.02
CA PHE A 98 -19.89 13.70 3.87
C PHE A 98 -20.83 14.84 3.46
N SER A 99 -21.69 14.62 2.46
CA SER A 99 -22.68 15.63 2.05
C SER A 99 -23.68 15.96 3.15
N MET A 100 -24.09 14.97 3.96
CA MET A 100 -24.93 15.20 5.14
C MET A 100 -24.23 16.14 6.14
N ALA A 101 -22.92 15.93 6.39
CA ALA A 101 -22.13 16.82 7.25
C ALA A 101 -22.11 18.26 6.72
N VAL A 102 -21.81 18.42 5.42
CA VAL A 102 -21.73 19.73 4.76
C VAL A 102 -23.08 20.45 4.80
N ILE A 103 -24.19 19.75 4.58
CA ILE A 103 -25.54 20.34 4.67
C ILE A 103 -25.83 20.83 6.10
N LEU A 104 -25.48 20.03 7.12
CA LEU A 104 -25.66 20.41 8.52
C LEU A 104 -24.85 21.66 8.86
N ILE A 105 -23.58 21.71 8.46
CA ILE A 105 -22.70 22.89 8.65
C ILE A 105 -23.31 24.12 7.95
N SER A 106 -23.65 23.99 6.66
CA SER A 106 -24.14 25.10 5.84
C SER A 106 -25.47 25.69 6.33
N LYS A 107 -26.33 24.85 6.92
CA LYS A 107 -27.64 25.29 7.43
C LYS A 107 -27.56 25.91 8.83
N TYR A 108 -26.81 25.30 9.74
CA TYR A 108 -26.88 25.62 11.16
C TYR A 108 -25.69 26.41 11.69
N THR A 109 -24.61 26.53 10.90
CA THR A 109 -23.35 27.09 11.39
C THR A 109 -22.92 28.38 10.69
N LYS A 110 -23.80 29.00 9.89
CA LYS A 110 -23.56 30.27 9.18
C LYS A 110 -23.07 31.44 10.05
N ASN A 111 -23.40 31.45 11.35
CA ASN A 111 -23.05 32.53 12.29
C ASN A 111 -21.94 32.17 13.28
N VAL A 112 -21.51 30.91 13.33
CA VAL A 112 -20.34 30.52 14.12
C VAL A 112 -19.19 30.57 13.12
N HIS A 113 -18.20 31.43 13.36
CA HIS A 113 -16.91 31.31 12.67
C HIS A 113 -16.25 30.01 13.17
N LEU A 114 -16.81 28.86 12.78
CA LEU A 114 -16.02 27.66 12.66
C LEU A 114 -15.02 28.04 11.60
N ASP A 115 -13.83 28.42 12.03
CA ASP A 115 -12.72 28.56 11.13
C ASP A 115 -12.52 27.16 10.56
N VAL A 116 -13.10 26.95 9.39
CA VAL A 116 -13.25 25.65 8.76
C VAL A 116 -11.86 25.06 8.59
N ASP A 117 -10.86 25.90 8.36
CA ASP A 117 -9.46 25.53 8.29
C ASP A 117 -8.91 25.06 9.65
N SER A 118 -9.26 25.72 10.77
CA SER A 118 -8.83 25.33 12.11
C SER A 118 -9.46 24.02 12.63
N VAL A 119 -10.65 23.64 12.13
CA VAL A 119 -11.36 22.41 12.55
C VAL A 119 -11.19 21.26 11.53
N LEU A 120 -11.01 21.58 10.23
CA LEU A 120 -10.89 20.58 9.14
C LEU A 120 -9.46 20.27 8.75
N LEU A 121 -8.48 21.10 9.07
CA LEU A 121 -7.08 20.83 8.77
C LEU A 121 -6.36 20.62 10.09
N GLY A 122 -6.20 19.35 10.47
CA GLY A 122 -5.17 19.00 11.44
C GLY A 122 -3.83 19.44 10.87
N GLU A 123 -3.34 20.57 11.31
CA GLU A 123 -2.11 21.12 10.78
C GLU A 123 -0.96 20.68 11.68
N LEU A 124 -0.09 19.83 11.14
CA LEU A 124 1.05 19.29 11.86
C LEU A 124 1.95 20.39 12.46
N ALA A 125 2.00 21.56 11.81
CA ALA A 125 2.74 22.73 12.30
C ALA A 125 2.19 23.26 13.64
N PHE A 126 0.88 23.12 13.89
CA PHE A 126 0.24 23.61 15.11
C PHE A 126 0.16 22.57 16.24
N ALA A 127 0.42 21.29 15.94
CA ALA A 127 0.39 20.20 16.92
C ALA A 127 1.24 20.45 18.20
N PRO A 128 2.40 21.13 18.16
CA PRO A 128 3.20 21.44 19.36
C PRO A 128 2.62 22.50 20.30
N PHE A 129 1.64 23.30 19.86
CA PHE A 129 1.11 24.42 20.66
C PHE A 129 0.00 24.01 21.63
N ASN A 130 -0.71 22.91 21.34
CA ASN A 130 -1.71 22.36 22.27
C ASN A 130 -1.03 21.46 23.31
N ARG A 131 -0.72 22.04 24.48
CA ARG A 131 0.11 21.42 25.53
C ARG A 131 -0.73 20.98 26.73
N ILE A 132 -0.34 19.86 27.32
CA ILE A 132 -0.84 19.37 28.62
C ILE A 132 0.37 19.27 29.55
N GLU A 133 0.18 19.69 30.80
CA GLU A 133 1.17 19.45 31.84
C GLU A 133 0.96 18.05 32.43
N ILE A 134 1.98 17.21 32.28
CA ILE A 134 2.02 15.87 32.86
C ILE A 134 3.25 15.81 33.76
N PHE A 135 3.06 15.58 35.06
CA PHE A 135 4.13 15.51 36.06
C PHE A 135 5.11 16.71 36.04
N GLY A 136 4.62 17.93 35.77
CA GLY A 136 5.43 19.15 35.72
C GLY A 136 6.18 19.38 34.40
N PHE A 137 6.01 18.50 33.39
CA PHE A 137 6.54 18.70 32.05
C PHE A 137 5.42 19.07 31.08
N SER A 138 5.61 20.15 30.32
CA SER A 138 4.70 20.59 29.26
C SER A 138 4.94 19.80 27.99
N VAL A 139 4.01 18.89 27.65
CA VAL A 139 4.09 17.99 26.48
C VAL A 139 2.90 18.25 25.56
N ALA A 140 3.09 18.15 24.25
CA ALA A 140 2.00 18.26 23.28
C ALA A 140 0.93 17.17 23.53
N LYS A 141 -0.34 17.57 23.65
CA LYS A 141 -1.51 16.68 23.81
C LYS A 141 -1.53 15.58 22.75
N SER A 142 -1.30 15.98 21.50
CA SER A 142 -1.28 15.10 20.33
C SER A 142 -0.20 14.03 20.43
N LEU A 143 0.96 14.34 21.03
CA LEU A 143 2.04 13.38 21.22
C LEU A 143 1.65 12.28 22.21
N VAL A 144 0.94 12.62 23.28
CA VAL A 144 0.46 11.65 24.28
C VAL A 144 -0.64 10.77 23.69
N SER A 145 -1.65 11.38 23.05
CA SER A 145 -2.75 10.63 22.43
C SER A 145 -2.26 9.69 21.33
N ILE A 146 -1.33 10.14 20.48
CA ILE A 146 -0.78 9.28 19.44
C ILE A 146 0.14 8.18 19.99
N PHE A 147 0.88 8.46 21.07
CA PHE A 147 1.70 7.45 21.70
C PHE A 147 0.84 6.34 22.31
N ILE A 148 -0.26 6.70 22.98
CA ILE A 148 -1.23 5.72 23.52
C ILE A 148 -1.81 4.87 22.40
N ILE A 149 -2.30 5.46 21.31
CA ILE A 149 -2.90 4.68 20.22
C ILE A 149 -1.85 3.82 19.50
N PHE A 150 -0.60 4.30 19.36
CA PHE A 150 0.50 3.51 18.83
C PHE A 150 0.75 2.26 19.67
N ILE A 151 0.82 2.40 21.00
CA ILE A 151 1.00 1.28 21.92
C ILE A 151 -0.19 0.31 21.85
N VAL A 152 -1.43 0.81 21.80
CA VAL A 152 -2.63 -0.01 21.65
C VAL A 152 -2.59 -0.82 20.34
N ASN A 153 -2.28 -0.18 19.22
CA ASN A 153 -2.17 -0.84 17.91
C ASN A 153 -1.05 -1.87 17.89
N PHE A 154 0.11 -1.53 18.45
CA PHE A 154 1.26 -2.42 18.54
C PHE A 154 0.96 -3.66 19.40
N LEU A 155 0.33 -3.46 20.56
CA LEU A 155 -0.06 -4.54 21.45
C LEU A 155 -1.13 -5.43 20.81
N PHE A 156 -2.15 -4.83 20.17
CA PHE A 156 -3.17 -5.57 19.44
C PHE A 156 -2.55 -6.49 18.37
N ILE A 157 -1.65 -5.97 17.54
CA ILE A 157 -1.01 -6.79 16.50
C ILE A 157 -0.06 -7.83 17.06
N THR A 158 0.60 -7.55 18.18
CA THR A 158 1.48 -8.54 18.83
C THR A 158 0.67 -9.69 19.42
N ILE A 159 -0.45 -9.40 20.09
CA ILE A 159 -1.32 -10.39 20.70
C ILE A 159 -2.07 -11.20 19.63
N PHE A 160 -2.72 -10.51 18.68
CA PHE A 160 -3.56 -11.12 17.65
C PHE A 160 -2.80 -11.43 16.35
N PHE A 161 -1.47 -11.54 16.42
CA PHE A 161 -0.63 -11.71 15.22
C PHE A 161 -1.02 -12.94 14.40
N LYS A 162 -1.34 -14.06 15.09
CA LYS A 162 -1.64 -15.34 14.44
C LYS A 162 -2.99 -15.26 13.74
N GLU A 163 -3.99 -14.70 14.42
CA GLU A 163 -5.36 -14.51 13.99
C GLU A 163 -5.43 -13.54 12.82
N LEU A 164 -4.74 -12.40 12.92
CA LEU A 164 -4.64 -11.42 11.84
C LEU A 164 -3.93 -12.01 10.62
N LYS A 165 -2.84 -12.75 10.81
CA LYS A 165 -2.12 -13.39 9.71
C LYS A 165 -3.02 -14.37 8.96
N ILE A 166 -3.61 -15.35 9.66
CA ILE A 166 -4.40 -16.39 9.00
C ILE A 166 -5.66 -15.78 8.39
N SER A 167 -6.40 -14.92 9.11
CA SER A 167 -7.61 -14.29 8.57
C SER A 167 -7.38 -13.37 7.37
N THR A 168 -6.16 -12.83 7.22
CA THR A 168 -5.80 -11.98 6.08
C THR A 168 -5.51 -12.81 4.82
N PHE A 169 -4.83 -13.94 4.96
CA PHE A 169 -4.43 -14.78 3.82
C PHE A 169 -5.46 -15.86 3.47
N ASP A 170 -6.16 -16.42 4.46
CA ASP A 170 -7.15 -17.47 4.28
C ASP A 170 -8.23 -17.42 5.39
N LYS A 171 -9.36 -16.79 5.06
CA LYS A 171 -10.53 -16.71 5.94
C LYS A 171 -11.13 -18.09 6.24
N ALA A 172 -11.10 -19.03 5.28
CA ALA A 172 -11.69 -20.36 5.46
C ALA A 172 -10.85 -21.20 6.42
N LEU A 173 -9.52 -21.19 6.24
CA LEU A 173 -8.58 -21.83 7.15
C LEU A 173 -8.72 -21.28 8.58
N ALA A 174 -8.85 -19.96 8.75
CA ALA A 174 -9.08 -19.35 10.06
C ALA A 174 -10.30 -19.93 10.79
N VAL A 175 -11.43 -20.09 10.08
CA VAL A 175 -12.65 -20.69 10.64
C VAL A 175 -12.42 -22.15 11.02
N THR A 176 -11.75 -22.94 10.17
CA THR A 176 -11.48 -24.37 10.47
C THR A 176 -10.56 -24.57 11.67
N LEU A 177 -9.69 -23.60 11.96
CA LEU A 177 -8.81 -23.59 13.14
C LEU A 177 -9.51 -23.07 14.40
N GLY A 178 -10.82 -22.81 14.36
CA GLY A 178 -11.62 -22.32 15.49
C GLY A 178 -11.49 -20.82 15.76
N MET A 179 -10.88 -20.06 14.85
CA MET A 179 -10.76 -18.60 14.99
C MET A 179 -12.03 -17.90 14.51
N GLN A 180 -12.25 -16.67 15.00
CA GLN A 180 -13.37 -15.81 14.59
C GLN A 180 -12.87 -14.67 13.68
N PRO A 181 -12.62 -14.92 12.38
CA PRO A 181 -12.04 -13.91 11.48
C PRO A 181 -12.92 -12.66 11.32
N VAL A 182 -14.24 -12.80 11.45
CA VAL A 182 -15.20 -11.69 11.40
C VAL A 182 -14.98 -10.73 12.58
N LEU A 183 -14.84 -11.26 13.81
CA LEU A 183 -14.59 -10.46 15.00
C LEU A 183 -13.26 -9.70 14.88
N VAL A 184 -12.20 -10.39 14.48
CA VAL A 184 -10.87 -9.80 14.29
C VAL A 184 -10.89 -8.71 13.22
N HIS A 185 -11.68 -8.88 12.16
CA HIS A 185 -11.88 -7.86 11.15
C HIS A 185 -12.55 -6.60 11.72
N TYR A 186 -13.65 -6.72 12.47
CA TYR A 186 -14.33 -5.57 13.07
C TYR A 186 -13.47 -4.85 14.10
N ILE A 187 -12.69 -5.58 14.90
CA ILE A 187 -11.73 -4.97 15.84
C ILE A 187 -10.65 -4.20 15.07
N LEU A 188 -10.08 -4.80 14.01
CA LEU A 188 -9.09 -4.13 13.15
C LEU A 188 -9.66 -2.82 12.58
N MET A 189 -10.87 -2.87 12.02
CA MET A 189 -11.51 -1.69 11.43
C MET A 189 -11.85 -0.62 12.46
N SER A 190 -12.25 -1.03 13.68
CA SER A 190 -12.49 -0.10 14.78
C SER A 190 -11.20 0.61 15.18
N LEU A 191 -10.08 -0.12 15.28
CA LEU A 191 -8.77 0.47 15.56
C LEU A 191 -8.31 1.40 14.44
N VAL A 192 -8.54 1.05 13.17
CA VAL A 192 -8.26 1.93 12.03
C VAL A 192 -9.06 3.22 12.15
N SER A 193 -10.35 3.15 12.47
CA SER A 193 -11.20 4.33 12.68
C SER A 193 -10.67 5.22 13.79
N VAL A 194 -10.44 4.67 14.99
CA VAL A 194 -9.93 5.43 16.14
C VAL A 194 -8.56 6.03 15.85
N THR A 195 -7.68 5.28 15.18
CA THR A 195 -6.35 5.75 14.78
C THR A 195 -6.44 6.88 13.77
N ALA A 196 -7.30 6.76 12.75
CA ALA A 196 -7.50 7.78 11.74
C ALA A 196 -8.03 9.08 12.37
N VAL A 197 -9.03 9.02 13.25
CA VAL A 197 -9.56 10.19 13.97
C VAL A 197 -8.49 10.87 14.82
N THR A 198 -7.78 10.08 15.62
CA THR A 198 -6.76 10.62 16.55
C THR A 198 -5.61 11.24 15.78
N SER A 199 -5.21 10.63 14.67
CA SER A 199 -4.13 11.12 13.81
C SER A 199 -4.57 12.31 12.95
N PHE A 200 -5.84 12.37 12.56
CA PHE A 200 -6.42 13.45 11.78
C PHE A 200 -6.26 14.78 12.52
N GLY A 201 -6.56 14.84 13.81
CA GLY A 201 -6.38 16.07 14.61
C GLY A 201 -4.91 16.49 14.80
N ALA A 202 -3.95 15.58 14.59
CA ALA A 202 -2.53 15.87 14.77
C ALA A 202 -1.82 16.27 13.46
N VAL A 203 -2.24 15.69 12.33
CA VAL A 203 -1.46 15.75 11.08
C VAL A 203 -2.31 16.03 9.84
N GLY A 204 -3.64 15.91 9.96
CA GLY A 204 -4.58 16.17 8.88
C GLY A 204 -4.89 14.95 8.02
N SER A 205 -5.94 15.07 7.22
CA SER A 205 -6.51 13.97 6.42
C SER A 205 -5.52 13.32 5.47
N ILE A 206 -4.89 14.14 4.63
CA ILE A 206 -4.05 13.67 3.52
C ILE A 206 -2.87 12.86 4.05
N LEU A 207 -2.23 13.34 5.12
CA LEU A 207 -1.04 12.68 5.65
C LEU A 207 -1.39 11.39 6.42
N VAL A 208 -2.56 11.32 7.07
CA VAL A 208 -3.06 10.05 7.65
C VAL A 208 -3.20 8.98 6.57
N VAL A 209 -3.86 9.31 5.46
CA VAL A 209 -4.05 8.38 4.34
C VAL A 209 -2.70 8.00 3.71
N ALA A 210 -1.80 8.96 3.54
CA ALA A 210 -0.47 8.71 3.02
C ALA A 210 0.34 7.74 3.90
N PHE A 211 0.29 7.87 5.23
CA PHE A 211 0.97 6.94 6.15
C PHE A 211 0.29 5.58 6.27
N MET A 212 -1.05 5.53 6.12
CA MET A 212 -1.81 4.28 6.18
C MET A 212 -1.60 3.43 4.93
N ILE A 213 -1.31 4.03 3.78
CA ILE A 213 -1.21 3.31 2.51
C ILE A 213 0.23 3.25 1.99
N GLY A 214 0.92 4.39 1.96
CA GLY A 214 2.20 4.57 1.26
C GLY A 214 3.36 3.71 1.78
N PRO A 215 3.76 3.81 3.06
CA PRO A 215 4.80 2.94 3.61
C PRO A 215 4.44 1.45 3.54
N PRO A 216 3.19 1.03 3.85
CA PRO A 216 2.78 -0.37 3.68
C PRO A 216 2.87 -0.89 2.24
N ILE A 217 2.37 -0.17 1.24
CA ILE A 217 2.44 -0.62 -0.15
C ILE A 217 3.88 -0.63 -0.67
N THR A 218 4.72 0.30 -0.19
CA THR A 218 6.14 0.32 -0.51
C THR A 218 6.86 -0.90 0.10
N ALA A 219 6.57 -1.23 1.35
CA ALA A 219 7.10 -2.43 2.02
C ALA A 219 6.63 -3.73 1.36
N TYR A 220 5.38 -3.77 0.89
CA TYR A 220 4.81 -4.91 0.16
C TYR A 220 5.62 -5.27 -1.11
N LEU A 221 6.18 -4.26 -1.79
CA LEU A 221 7.02 -4.48 -2.97
C LEU A 221 8.42 -5.01 -2.64
N LEU A 222 8.88 -4.89 -1.40
CA LEU A 222 10.23 -5.25 -0.98
C LEU A 222 10.32 -6.66 -0.36
N THR A 223 9.28 -7.12 0.34
CA THR A 223 9.30 -8.42 1.04
C THR A 223 7.98 -9.18 0.94
N ASN A 224 8.06 -10.50 1.04
CA ASN A 224 6.91 -11.41 1.07
C ASN A 224 6.61 -11.90 2.51
N LYS A 225 7.39 -11.47 3.50
CA LYS A 225 7.23 -11.90 4.89
C LYS A 225 6.52 -10.80 5.69
N LEU A 226 5.37 -11.13 6.26
CA LEU A 226 4.54 -10.17 7.02
C LEU A 226 5.31 -9.42 8.12
N LYS A 227 6.16 -10.11 8.89
CA LYS A 227 6.96 -9.47 9.96
C LYS A 227 7.94 -8.43 9.41
N GLU A 228 8.63 -8.77 8.32
CA GLU A 228 9.55 -7.86 7.64
C GLU A 228 8.77 -6.70 7.01
N MET A 229 7.57 -6.95 6.48
CA MET A 229 6.72 -5.92 5.88
C MET A 229 6.29 -4.87 6.92
N ILE A 230 5.90 -5.28 8.13
CA ILE A 230 5.58 -4.36 9.23
C ILE A 230 6.80 -3.52 9.62
N ALA A 231 7.96 -4.16 9.81
CA ALA A 231 9.18 -3.46 10.19
C ALA A 231 9.66 -2.46 9.11
N LEU A 232 9.61 -2.86 7.83
CA LEU A 232 9.96 -1.98 6.71
C LEU A 232 8.96 -0.82 6.58
N SER A 233 7.67 -1.08 6.76
CA SER A 233 6.63 -0.04 6.70
C SER A 233 6.86 1.04 7.76
N LEU A 234 7.17 0.64 9.00
CA LEU A 234 7.55 1.54 10.09
C LEU A 234 8.80 2.37 9.75
N LEU A 235 9.84 1.71 9.22
CA LEU A 235 11.10 2.38 8.87
C LEU A 235 10.89 3.39 7.75
N ILE A 236 10.18 3.00 6.68
CA ILE A 236 9.88 3.87 5.54
C ILE A 236 9.07 5.08 6.00
N GLY A 237 8.06 4.88 6.85
CA GLY A 237 7.27 5.97 7.43
C GLY A 237 8.14 6.94 8.24
N ALA A 238 8.99 6.43 9.13
CA ALA A 238 9.89 7.25 9.94
C ALA A 238 10.91 8.04 9.10
N VAL A 239 11.54 7.39 8.11
CA VAL A 239 12.49 8.03 7.19
C VAL A 239 11.78 9.11 6.36
N ALA A 240 10.57 8.83 5.86
CA ALA A 240 9.80 9.81 5.11
C ALA A 240 9.40 11.02 5.96
N SER A 241 9.04 10.81 7.23
CA SER A 241 8.73 11.90 8.17
C SER A 241 9.93 12.82 8.40
N VAL A 242 11.13 12.27 8.61
CA VAL A 242 12.34 13.07 8.84
C VAL A 242 12.75 13.82 7.57
N ILE A 243 12.83 13.13 6.43
CA ILE A 243 13.25 13.75 5.16
C ILE A 243 12.22 14.80 4.72
N GLY A 244 10.93 14.46 4.77
CA GLY A 244 9.84 15.35 4.38
C GLY A 244 9.75 16.60 5.23
N TYR A 245 9.97 16.49 6.55
CA TYR A 245 10.04 17.66 7.43
C TYR A 245 11.22 18.59 7.09
N ASN A 246 12.43 18.04 6.90
CA ASN A 246 13.59 18.86 6.53
C ASN A 246 13.42 19.53 5.17
N MET A 247 12.80 18.82 4.21
CA MET A 247 12.44 19.38 2.90
C MET A 247 11.43 20.51 3.04
N ALA A 248 10.42 20.35 3.90
CA ALA A 248 9.41 21.38 4.14
C ALA A 248 10.00 22.68 4.66
N ILE A 249 10.94 22.60 5.63
CA ILE A 249 11.64 23.79 6.15
C ILE A 249 12.50 24.43 5.07
N LEU A 250 13.24 23.63 4.30
CA LEU A 250 14.19 24.15 3.32
C LEU A 250 13.51 24.89 2.17
N PHE A 251 12.32 24.45 1.77
CA PHE A 251 11.56 25.05 0.67
C PHE A 251 10.38 25.93 1.11
N ASP A 252 10.17 26.10 2.42
CA ASP A 252 9.05 26.86 3.00
C ASP A 252 7.68 26.42 2.45
N VAL A 253 7.42 25.12 2.52
CA VAL A 253 6.18 24.48 2.01
C VAL A 253 5.48 23.68 3.12
N SER A 254 4.23 23.25 2.86
CA SER A 254 3.47 22.42 3.79
C SER A 254 4.24 21.17 4.23
N ILE A 255 4.38 20.98 5.55
CA ILE A 255 5.03 19.80 6.14
C ILE A 255 4.30 18.52 5.75
N ALA A 256 2.97 18.53 5.83
CA ALA A 256 2.15 17.37 5.50
C ALA A 256 2.28 16.99 4.02
N GLY A 257 2.20 17.98 3.12
CA GLY A 257 2.40 17.77 1.68
C GLY A 257 3.80 17.26 1.33
N SER A 258 4.83 17.79 1.99
CA SER A 258 6.22 17.38 1.76
C SER A 258 6.49 15.94 2.17
N ILE A 259 5.99 15.51 3.34
CA ILE A 259 6.12 14.12 3.78
C ILE A 259 5.35 13.18 2.82
N ALA A 260 4.12 13.54 2.42
CA ALA A 260 3.35 12.75 1.46
C ALA A 260 4.08 12.63 0.11
N LEU A 261 4.72 13.70 -0.36
CA LEU A 261 5.53 13.68 -1.58
C LEU A 261 6.74 12.74 -1.44
N ILE A 262 7.47 12.79 -0.32
CA ILE A 262 8.59 11.88 -0.06
C ILE A 262 8.12 10.42 -0.02
N ILE A 263 6.98 10.12 0.60
CA ILE A 263 6.38 8.77 0.57
C ILE A 263 6.13 8.33 -0.87
N GLY A 264 5.53 9.20 -1.70
CA GLY A 264 5.30 8.94 -3.12
C GLY A 264 6.57 8.70 -3.93
N VAL A 265 7.61 9.51 -3.70
CA VAL A 265 8.92 9.34 -4.35
C VAL A 265 9.57 8.02 -3.93
N LEU A 266 9.59 7.69 -2.64
CA LEU A 266 10.12 6.42 -2.15
C LEU A 266 9.37 5.23 -2.75
N PHE A 267 8.05 5.31 -2.86
CA PHE A 267 7.23 4.30 -3.54
C PHE A 267 7.64 4.12 -5.00
N ILE A 268 7.76 5.21 -5.77
CA ILE A 268 8.15 5.16 -7.19
C ILE A 268 9.56 4.55 -7.35
N VAL A 269 10.51 4.96 -6.52
CA VAL A 269 11.88 4.42 -6.53
C VAL A 269 11.85 2.92 -6.28
N VAL A 270 11.12 2.46 -5.26
CA VAL A 270 10.98 1.03 -4.95
C VAL A 270 10.23 0.27 -6.03
N LEU A 271 9.20 0.85 -6.64
CA LEU A 271 8.44 0.25 -7.74
C LEU A 271 9.33 -0.03 -8.95
N ILE A 272 10.26 0.88 -9.26
CA ILE A 272 11.19 0.73 -10.37
C ILE A 272 12.29 -0.28 -10.03
N LEU A 273 12.88 -0.17 -8.83
CA LEU A 273 14.08 -0.92 -8.43
C LEU A 273 13.80 -2.28 -7.79
N SER A 274 12.56 -2.59 -7.38
CA SER A 274 12.27 -3.81 -6.62
C SER A 274 12.74 -5.07 -7.38
N PRO A 275 13.58 -5.91 -6.76
CA PRO A 275 14.21 -7.04 -7.43
C PRO A 275 13.23 -8.18 -7.77
N LYS A 276 12.14 -8.34 -7.00
CA LYS A 276 11.18 -9.45 -7.19
C LYS A 276 9.94 -9.04 -7.98
N SER A 277 9.46 -7.83 -7.73
CA SER A 277 8.16 -7.34 -8.20
C SER A 277 8.27 -6.04 -8.99
N GLY A 278 9.47 -5.45 -9.07
CA GLY A 278 9.68 -4.17 -9.75
C GLY A 278 9.46 -4.26 -11.24
N LEU A 279 9.19 -3.11 -11.85
CA LEU A 279 8.89 -2.99 -13.27
C LEU A 279 10.04 -3.53 -14.13
N ILE A 280 11.27 -3.15 -13.80
CA ILE A 280 12.48 -3.57 -14.53
C ILE A 280 12.69 -5.08 -14.43
N SER A 281 12.57 -5.63 -13.21
CA SER A 281 12.73 -7.07 -12.98
C SER A 281 11.67 -7.88 -13.74
N THR A 282 10.41 -7.42 -13.73
CA THR A 282 9.32 -8.08 -14.45
C THR A 282 9.51 -8.05 -15.95
N ILE A 283 9.94 -6.91 -16.52
CA ILE A 283 10.23 -6.78 -17.95
C ILE A 283 11.41 -7.68 -18.33
N LYS A 284 12.49 -7.69 -17.54
CA LYS A 284 13.67 -8.53 -17.77
C LYS A 284 13.33 -10.02 -17.69
N ARG A 285 12.52 -10.42 -16.69
CA ARG A 285 12.04 -11.80 -16.53
C ARG A 285 11.19 -12.24 -17.72
N LYS A 286 10.19 -11.43 -18.13
CA LYS A 286 9.35 -11.72 -19.31
C LYS A 286 10.18 -11.82 -20.59
N ARG A 287 11.14 -10.93 -20.81
CA ARG A 287 12.05 -10.97 -21.96
C ARG A 287 12.93 -12.24 -21.95
N ASN A 288 13.50 -12.58 -20.80
CA ASN A 288 14.30 -13.80 -20.67
C ASN A 288 13.45 -15.05 -20.86
N GLN A 289 12.25 -15.11 -20.30
CA GLN A 289 11.30 -16.23 -20.48
C GLN A 289 10.89 -16.39 -21.93
N LYS A 290 10.54 -15.31 -22.63
CA LYS A 290 10.23 -15.34 -24.08
C LYS A 290 11.41 -15.93 -24.87
N LEU A 291 12.62 -15.49 -24.55
CA LEU A 291 13.80 -15.91 -25.29
C LEU A 291 14.21 -17.36 -24.95
N GLU A 292 14.10 -17.81 -23.69
CA GLU A 292 14.25 -19.23 -23.33
C GLU A 292 13.20 -20.12 -24.00
N PHE A 293 11.94 -19.67 -24.05
CA PHE A 293 10.86 -20.39 -24.72
C PHE A 293 11.10 -20.51 -26.23
N SER A 294 11.56 -19.43 -26.87
CA SER A 294 11.95 -19.48 -28.28
C SER A 294 13.16 -20.38 -28.53
N VAL A 295 14.15 -20.43 -27.62
CA VAL A 295 15.23 -21.43 -27.72
C VAL A 295 14.64 -22.85 -27.71
N LYS A 296 13.69 -23.15 -26.82
CA LYS A 296 13.02 -24.46 -26.83
C LYS A 296 12.29 -24.76 -28.13
N ILE A 297 11.52 -23.81 -28.68
CA ILE A 297 10.84 -23.99 -29.97
C ILE A 297 11.86 -24.28 -31.08
N LEU A 298 12.94 -23.52 -31.13
CA LEU A 298 14.02 -23.72 -32.10
C LEU A 298 14.60 -25.15 -32.00
N LEU A 299 14.90 -25.61 -30.78
CA LEU A 299 15.44 -26.94 -30.54
C LEU A 299 14.45 -28.04 -30.95
N ILE A 300 13.15 -27.87 -30.66
CA ILE A 300 12.10 -28.81 -31.09
C ILE A 300 12.00 -28.86 -32.62
N HIS A 301 12.04 -27.70 -33.27
CA HIS A 301 12.02 -27.62 -34.74
C HIS A 301 13.18 -28.38 -35.35
N ILE A 302 14.40 -28.11 -34.88
CA ILE A 302 15.60 -28.81 -35.34
C ILE A 302 15.48 -30.31 -35.05
N ALA A 303 15.01 -30.71 -33.86
CA ALA A 303 14.87 -32.11 -33.47
C ALA A 303 13.92 -32.88 -34.38
N ASN A 304 12.79 -32.26 -34.76
CA ASN A 304 11.78 -32.88 -35.61
C ASN A 304 12.25 -33.05 -37.06
N HIS A 305 13.11 -32.16 -37.56
CA HIS A 305 13.57 -32.19 -38.95
C HIS A 305 14.97 -32.79 -39.12
N MET A 306 15.68 -33.09 -38.03
CA MET A 306 16.98 -33.78 -38.04
C MET A 306 16.83 -35.20 -38.59
N ASN A 307 17.72 -35.61 -39.50
CA ASN A 307 17.68 -36.90 -40.21
C ASN A 307 16.46 -37.11 -41.12
N THR A 308 15.75 -36.04 -41.49
CA THR A 308 14.66 -36.11 -42.48
C THR A 308 15.18 -35.72 -43.87
N PRO A 309 14.52 -36.16 -44.96
CA PRO A 309 14.91 -35.79 -46.33
C PRO A 309 14.93 -34.28 -46.60
N GLN A 310 14.26 -33.49 -45.75
CA GLN A 310 14.09 -32.04 -45.86
C GLN A 310 15.00 -31.27 -44.88
N GLU A 311 15.96 -31.93 -44.22
CA GLU A 311 16.82 -31.33 -43.19
C GLU A 311 17.59 -30.08 -43.71
N THR A 312 18.06 -30.12 -44.96
CA THR A 312 18.77 -29.00 -45.60
C THR A 312 17.89 -27.76 -45.76
N ASP A 313 16.61 -27.96 -46.01
CA ASP A 313 15.65 -26.89 -46.29
C ASP A 313 15.08 -26.32 -44.99
N GLU A 314 14.70 -27.18 -44.04
CA GLU A 314 14.04 -26.77 -42.79
C GLU A 314 15.02 -26.27 -41.71
N CYS A 315 16.27 -26.74 -41.71
CA CYS A 315 17.31 -26.41 -40.72
C CYS A 315 18.51 -25.63 -41.30
N GLY A 316 18.42 -25.22 -42.56
CA GLY A 316 19.47 -24.47 -43.24
C GLY A 316 19.70 -23.07 -42.65
N VAL A 317 20.95 -22.61 -42.66
CA VAL A 317 21.33 -21.30 -42.09
C VAL A 317 20.58 -20.13 -42.74
N ASP A 318 20.30 -20.25 -44.04
CA ASP A 318 19.66 -19.20 -44.85
C ASP A 318 18.13 -19.36 -44.95
N THR A 319 17.58 -20.53 -44.58
CA THR A 319 16.18 -20.90 -44.78
C THR A 319 15.36 -20.93 -43.48
N LEU A 320 16.01 -21.18 -42.34
CA LEU A 320 15.39 -21.32 -41.02
C LEU A 320 14.47 -20.14 -40.63
N GLU A 321 14.78 -18.92 -41.10
CA GLU A 321 13.96 -17.73 -40.90
C GLU A 321 12.55 -17.87 -41.47
N TYR A 322 12.42 -18.45 -42.66
CA TYR A 322 11.15 -18.61 -43.36
C TYR A 322 10.27 -19.68 -42.71
N HIS A 323 10.88 -20.77 -42.25
CA HIS A 323 10.16 -21.89 -41.63
C HIS A 323 9.65 -21.55 -40.23
N LEU A 324 10.43 -20.82 -39.42
CA LEU A 324 10.00 -20.37 -38.10
C LEU A 324 9.11 -19.12 -38.13
N ARG A 325 9.07 -18.40 -39.26
CA ARG A 325 8.37 -17.11 -39.42
C ARG A 325 8.77 -16.09 -38.35
N TRP A 326 10.05 -16.06 -38.00
CA TRP A 326 10.60 -15.12 -37.02
C TRP A 326 11.30 -13.97 -37.71
N GLU A 327 11.25 -12.79 -37.12
CA GLU A 327 12.05 -11.64 -37.57
C GLU A 327 13.55 -11.96 -37.46
N LYS A 328 14.34 -11.69 -38.51
CA LYS A 328 15.79 -11.95 -38.57
C LYS A 328 16.57 -11.55 -37.32
N MET A 329 16.31 -10.35 -36.80
CA MET A 329 16.98 -9.86 -35.59
C MET A 329 16.66 -10.68 -34.34
N PHE A 330 15.42 -11.18 -34.25
CA PHE A 330 15.00 -12.04 -33.14
C PHE A 330 15.58 -13.44 -33.28
N LEU A 331 15.54 -14.03 -34.48
CA LEU A 331 16.13 -15.33 -34.78
C LEU A 331 17.62 -15.35 -34.42
N ASN A 332 18.38 -14.34 -34.85
CA ASN A 332 19.81 -14.22 -34.55
C ASN A 332 20.09 -14.16 -33.04
N LYS A 333 19.23 -13.50 -32.25
CA LYS A 333 19.35 -13.49 -30.78
C LYS A 333 19.10 -14.86 -30.17
N VAL A 334 18.12 -15.60 -30.68
CA VAL A 334 17.81 -16.95 -30.21
C VAL A 334 18.93 -17.92 -30.58
N LEU A 335 19.39 -17.90 -31.83
CA LEU A 335 20.51 -18.70 -32.33
C LEU A 335 21.79 -18.42 -31.54
N LYS A 336 22.14 -17.14 -31.32
CA LYS A 336 23.30 -16.76 -30.52
C LYS A 336 23.23 -17.35 -29.12
N LYS A 337 22.07 -17.26 -28.45
CA LYS A 337 21.92 -17.83 -27.10
C LYS A 337 21.97 -19.35 -27.09
N ALA A 338 21.39 -20.02 -28.09
CA ALA A 338 21.45 -21.47 -28.22
C ALA A 338 22.89 -21.97 -28.47
N MET A 339 23.66 -21.23 -29.28
CA MET A 339 25.10 -21.48 -29.50
C MET A 339 25.94 -21.19 -28.24
N ASP A 340 25.70 -20.08 -27.55
CA ASP A 340 26.40 -19.71 -26.31
C ASP A 340 26.20 -20.79 -25.22
N LYS A 341 24.99 -21.37 -25.15
CA LYS A 341 24.67 -22.50 -24.26
C LYS A 341 25.17 -23.86 -24.78
N LYS A 342 25.80 -23.90 -25.96
CA LYS A 342 26.28 -25.12 -26.64
C LYS A 342 25.16 -26.15 -26.86
N LEU A 343 23.94 -25.69 -27.17
CA LEU A 343 22.79 -26.56 -27.44
C LEU A 343 22.72 -26.96 -28.92
N ILE A 344 23.18 -26.08 -29.81
CA ILE A 344 23.23 -26.29 -31.26
C ILE A 344 24.65 -26.04 -31.79
N TYR A 345 24.98 -26.67 -32.91
CA TYR A 345 26.19 -26.42 -33.69
C TYR A 345 25.84 -26.35 -35.19
N ILE A 346 26.78 -25.85 -36.00
CA ILE A 346 26.61 -25.74 -37.45
C ILE A 346 27.50 -26.80 -38.11
N GLU A 347 26.91 -27.63 -38.96
CA GLU A 347 27.61 -28.60 -39.79
C GLU A 347 27.07 -28.48 -41.22
N ASN A 348 27.95 -28.33 -42.22
CA ASN A 348 27.56 -28.22 -43.63
C ASN A 348 26.47 -27.17 -43.92
N ARG A 349 26.53 -26.00 -43.26
CA ARG A 349 25.54 -24.90 -43.34
C ARG A 349 24.13 -25.26 -42.83
N ILE A 350 24.01 -26.28 -41.98
CA ILE A 350 22.77 -26.72 -41.33
C ILE A 350 22.94 -26.62 -39.81
N PHE A 351 21.91 -26.16 -39.11
CA PHE A 351 21.88 -26.18 -37.65
C PHE A 351 21.51 -27.57 -37.12
N LYS A 352 22.36 -28.14 -36.28
CA LYS A 352 22.15 -29.46 -35.64
C LYS A 352 22.15 -29.38 -34.12
N LEU A 353 21.49 -30.34 -33.50
CA LEU A 353 21.44 -30.49 -32.04
C LEU A 353 22.68 -31.19 -31.50
N SER A 354 23.30 -30.59 -30.49
CA SER A 354 24.30 -31.26 -29.66
C SER A 354 23.64 -32.25 -28.68
N ASP A 355 24.43 -33.11 -28.05
CA ASP A 355 23.92 -34.01 -26.99
C ASP A 355 23.31 -33.23 -25.81
N LYS A 356 23.91 -32.09 -25.45
CA LYS A 356 23.34 -31.15 -24.46
C LYS A 356 22.01 -30.55 -24.92
N GLY A 357 21.86 -30.30 -26.22
CA GLY A 357 20.60 -29.81 -26.81
C GLY A 357 19.49 -30.84 -26.71
N LYS A 358 19.80 -32.12 -26.91
CA LYS A 358 18.87 -33.25 -26.76
C LYS A 358 18.47 -33.44 -25.29
N GLU A 359 19.42 -33.42 -24.36
CA GLU A 359 19.15 -33.48 -22.92
C GLU A 359 18.29 -32.29 -22.44
N TYR A 360 18.45 -31.11 -23.03
CA TYR A 360 17.67 -29.91 -22.67
C TYR A 360 16.20 -29.97 -23.09
N LEU A 361 15.85 -30.88 -24.02
CA LEU A 361 14.49 -31.09 -24.51
C LEU A 361 13.70 -32.13 -23.71
N ILE A 362 14.40 -33.04 -23.01
CA ILE A 362 13.85 -34.05 -22.08
C ILE A 362 13.52 -33.34 -20.76
#